data_AF-A0A0F9G9F8-F1
#
_entry.id   AF-A0A0F9G9F8-F1
#
_cell.length_a   1.000
_cell.length_b   1.000
_cell.length_c   1.000
_cell.angle_alpha   90.00
_cell.angle_beta   90.00
_cell.angle_gamma   90.00
#
_symmetry.space_group_name_H-M   'P 1'
#
loop_
_entity.id
_entity.type
_entity.pdbx_description
1 polymer ?
#
loop_
_entity_poly.entity_id
_entity_poly.type
_entity_poly.pdbx_seq_one_letter_code
_entity_poly.pdbx_strand_id
1 'polypeptide(L)'
;MLFKDILGLSHIKNHLATSADAGRIPHAQLFVGPEGCGTLPMALAYAQYIICGNSNGENLGGNQGSNLKFNTLSHPDMHFAFPVSNSEKIKKNAVSDHYMQEWRT
;
A
#
# COMPACT_ATOMS: atom_id res chain seq x y z
N MET A 1 0.40 -5.42 5.35
CA MET A 1 -0.48 -6.41 4.66
C MET A 1 0.35 -7.08 3.58
N LEU A 2 0.42 -8.41 3.55
CA LEU A 2 1.32 -9.14 2.65
C LEU A 2 0.55 -9.83 1.52
N PHE A 3 1.20 -10.12 0.39
CA PHE A 3 0.58 -10.86 -0.72
C PHE A 3 -0.02 -12.20 -0.29
N LYS A 4 0.60 -12.88 0.67
CA LYS A 4 0.10 -14.15 1.22
C LYS A 4 -1.22 -14.02 1.99
N ASP A 5 -1.52 -12.84 2.54
CA ASP A 5 -2.71 -12.61 3.37
C ASP A 5 -3.95 -12.30 2.52
N ILE A 6 -3.76 -11.93 1.25
CA ILE A 6 -4.85 -11.62 0.32
C ILE A 6 -5.41 -12.93 -0.24
N LEU A 7 -6.72 -13.14 -0.18
CA LEU A 7 -7.33 -14.36 -0.72
C LEU A 7 -7.42 -14.30 -2.25
N GLY A 8 -7.00 -15.37 -2.93
CA GLY A 8 -7.08 -15.51 -4.38
C GLY A 8 -6.17 -14.55 -5.16
N LEU A 9 -6.63 -14.13 -6.35
CA LEU A 9 -5.94 -13.19 -7.26
C LEU A 9 -4.50 -13.59 -7.63
N SER A 10 -4.20 -14.88 -7.67
CA SER A 10 -2.85 -15.42 -7.87
C SER A 10 -2.20 -14.90 -9.16
N HIS A 11 -2.98 -14.83 -10.25
CA HIS A 11 -2.50 -14.27 -11.52
C HIS A 11 -2.03 -12.82 -11.38
N ILE A 12 -2.80 -11.99 -10.66
CA ILE A 12 -2.48 -10.57 -10.47
C ILE A 12 -1.25 -10.41 -9.58
N LYS A 13 -1.17 -11.15 -8.47
CA LYS A 13 0.00 -11.12 -7.57
C LYS A 13 1.28 -11.48 -8.32
N ASN A 14 1.24 -12.56 -9.11
CA ASN A 14 2.38 -13.00 -9.91
C ASN A 14 2.75 -11.94 -10.95
N HIS A 15 1.76 -11.38 -11.65
CA HIS A 15 2.00 -10.34 -12.64
C HIS A 15 2.69 -9.10 -12.03
N LEU A 16 2.18 -8.61 -10.90
CA LEU A 16 2.74 -7.46 -10.19
C LEU A 16 4.17 -7.73 -9.71
N ALA A 17 4.40 -8.89 -9.07
CA ALA A 17 5.71 -9.30 -8.56
C ALA A 17 6.73 -9.43 -9.71
N THR A 18 6.40 -10.18 -10.76
CA THR A 18 7.30 -10.38 -11.91
C THR A 18 7.60 -9.07 -12.64
N SER A 19 6.63 -8.15 -12.74
CA SER A 19 6.87 -6.85 -13.36
C SER A 19 7.80 -5.97 -12.52
N ALA A 20 7.60 -5.96 -11.20
CA ALA A 20 8.48 -5.24 -10.27
C ALA A 20 9.89 -5.83 -10.24
N ASP A 21 10.04 -7.16 -10.20
CA ASP A 21 11.34 -7.85 -10.25
C ASP A 21 12.12 -7.52 -11.53
N ALA A 22 11.40 -7.34 -12.65
CA ALA A 22 11.99 -6.94 -13.91
C ALA A 22 12.24 -5.43 -14.04
N GLY A 23 12.04 -4.65 -12.96
CA GLY A 23 12.20 -3.19 -12.96
C GLY A 23 11.17 -2.44 -13.80
N ARG A 24 10.07 -3.10 -14.21
CA ARG A 24 9.01 -2.52 -15.04
C ARG A 24 7.83 -2.12 -14.16
N ILE A 25 7.90 -0.93 -13.58
CA ILE A 25 6.87 -0.42 -12.68
C ILE A 25 6.17 0.77 -13.36
N PRO A 26 4.87 0.67 -13.68
CA PRO A 26 4.10 1.81 -14.17
C PRO A 26 4.07 2.93 -13.13
N HIS A 27 4.11 4.19 -13.59
CA HIS A 27 4.01 5.37 -12.72
C HIS A 27 2.65 5.51 -12.03
N ALA A 28 1.61 4.90 -12.61
CA ALA A 28 0.27 4.87 -12.05
C ALA A 28 -0.37 3.49 -12.31
N GLN A 29 -0.97 2.92 -11.27
CA GLN A 29 -1.67 1.64 -11.33
C GLN A 29 -3.06 1.80 -10.71
N LEU A 30 -4.10 1.50 -11.49
CA LEU A 30 -5.49 1.56 -11.02
C LEU A 30 -5.98 0.16 -10.66
N PHE A 31 -6.43 -0.01 -9.41
CA PHE A 31 -7.05 -1.24 -8.93
C PHE A 31 -8.57 -1.04 -8.88
N VAL A 32 -9.32 -1.85 -9.61
CA VAL A 32 -10.78 -1.76 -9.71
C VAL A 32 -11.42 -3.06 -9.26
N GLY A 33 -12.48 -2.97 -8.48
CA GLY A 33 -13.32 -4.10 -8.14
C GLY A 33 -14.44 -3.70 -7.18
N PRO A 34 -15.38 -4.62 -6.91
CA PRO A 34 -16.52 -4.38 -6.02
C PRO A 34 -16.06 -4.17 -4.57
N GLU A 35 -16.93 -3.58 -3.76
CA GLU A 35 -16.67 -3.44 -2.32
C GLU A 35 -16.37 -4.81 -1.68
N GLY A 36 -15.39 -4.82 -0.78
CA GLY A 36 -14.93 -6.04 -0.10
C GLY A 36 -13.97 -6.91 -0.91
N CYS A 37 -13.73 -6.65 -2.20
CA CYS A 37 -12.62 -7.28 -2.90
C CYS A 37 -11.31 -6.60 -2.47
N GLY A 38 -10.27 -7.38 -2.16
CA GLY A 38 -9.05 -6.91 -1.50
C GLY A 38 -8.14 -5.99 -2.33
N THR A 39 -8.68 -5.01 -3.06
CA THR A 39 -7.97 -4.02 -3.90
C THR A 39 -7.04 -3.14 -3.08
N LEU A 40 -7.51 -2.55 -1.98
CA LEU A 40 -6.68 -1.76 -1.09
C LEU A 40 -5.54 -2.61 -0.49
N PRO A 41 -5.80 -3.78 0.13
CA PRO A 41 -4.74 -4.70 0.55
C PRO A 41 -3.73 -5.03 -0.55
N MET A 42 -4.19 -5.25 -1.80
CA MET A 42 -3.32 -5.52 -2.95
C MET A 42 -2.41 -4.34 -3.27
N ALA A 43 -2.97 -3.12 -3.32
CA ALA A 43 -2.20 -1.91 -3.56
C ALA A 43 -1.14 -1.68 -2.47
N LEU A 44 -1.50 -1.90 -1.20
CA LEU A 44 -0.58 -1.78 -0.07
C LEU A 44 0.54 -2.82 -0.09
N ALA A 45 0.20 -4.09 -0.36
CA ALA A 45 1.18 -5.17 -0.49
C ALA A 45 2.13 -4.91 -1.67
N TYR A 46 1.62 -4.38 -2.78
CA TYR A 46 2.46 -4.01 -3.92
C TYR A 46 3.37 -2.82 -3.63
N ALA A 47 2.87 -1.78 -2.96
CA ALA A 47 3.68 -0.65 -2.52
C ALA A 47 4.81 -1.10 -1.57
N GLN A 48 4.50 -1.97 -0.60
CA GLN A 48 5.49 -2.60 0.27
C GLN A 48 6.50 -3.43 -0.53
N TYR A 49 6.05 -4.14 -1.56
CA TYR A 49 6.94 -4.94 -2.40
C TYR A 49 8.01 -4.06 -3.05
N ILE A 50 7.59 -2.95 -3.67
CA ILE A 50 8.47 -2.02 -4.37
C ILE A 50 9.39 -1.27 -3.39
N ILE A 51 8.81 -0.61 -2.38
CA ILE A 51 9.55 0.33 -1.53
C ILE A 51 10.56 -0.39 -0.63
N CYS A 52 10.21 -1.57 -0.12
CA CYS A 52 11.12 -2.36 0.72
C CYS A 52 12.18 -3.15 -0.09
N GLY A 53 12.10 -3.14 -1.43
CA GLY A 53 12.96 -3.94 -2.29
C GLY A 53 12.77 -5.45 -2.10
N ASN A 54 11.52 -5.87 -1.93
CA ASN A 54 11.18 -7.29 -1.83
C ASN A 54 11.33 -7.98 -3.20
N SER A 55 11.51 -9.30 -3.19
CA SER A 55 11.68 -10.13 -4.39
C SER A 55 10.98 -11.48 -4.25
N ASN A 56 10.89 -12.22 -5.37
CA ASN A 56 10.31 -13.58 -5.43
C ASN A 56 8.83 -13.67 -5.05
N GLY A 57 8.06 -12.59 -5.20
CA GLY A 57 6.63 -12.59 -4.90
C GLY A 57 6.28 -12.66 -3.42
N GLU A 58 7.24 -12.43 -2.53
CA GLU A 58 7.01 -12.36 -1.08
C GLU A 58 7.21 -10.95 -0.56
N ASN A 59 6.55 -10.59 0.55
CA ASN A 59 6.72 -9.29 1.22
C ASN A 59 7.52 -9.40 2.53
N LEU A 60 8.30 -10.47 2.69
CA LEU A 60 9.06 -10.75 3.90
C LEU A 60 10.56 -10.48 3.75
N GLY A 61 11.05 -10.43 2.51
CA GLY A 61 12.46 -10.20 2.19
C GLY A 61 12.86 -8.72 2.27
N GLY A 62 13.97 -8.34 1.62
CA GLY A 62 14.40 -6.95 1.53
C GLY A 62 14.73 -6.29 2.88
N ASN A 63 14.40 -5.01 3.02
CA ASN A 63 14.73 -4.23 4.22
C ASN A 63 13.72 -4.48 5.36
N GLN A 64 14.17 -5.17 6.41
CA GLN A 64 13.34 -5.48 7.59
C GLN A 64 12.77 -4.24 8.29
N GLY A 65 13.55 -3.17 8.41
CA GLY A 65 13.10 -1.92 9.04
C GLY A 65 12.02 -1.22 8.21
N SER A 66 12.11 -1.31 6.88
CA SER A 66 11.07 -0.81 5.97
C SER A 66 9.79 -1.64 6.10
N ASN A 67 9.88 -2.97 6.02
CA ASN A 67 8.74 -3.87 6.20
C ASN A 67 8.02 -3.68 7.55
N LEU A 68 8.76 -3.46 8.64
CA LEU A 68 8.17 -3.18 9.94
C LEU A 68 7.31 -1.91 9.93
N LYS A 69 7.80 -0.84 9.28
CA LYS A 69 7.04 0.43 9.15
C LYS A 69 5.79 0.28 8.27
N PHE A 70 5.82 -0.62 7.28
CA PHE A 70 4.63 -0.94 6.47
C PHE A 70 3.55 -1.67 7.27
N ASN A 71 3.91 -2.46 8.27
CA ASN A 71 2.93 -3.12 9.12
C ASN A 71 2.08 -2.11 9.91
N THR A 72 2.65 -0.96 10.25
CA THR A 72 1.97 0.15 10.93
C THR A 72 1.55 1.29 10.00
N LEU A 73 1.65 1.08 8.67
CA LEU A 73 1.35 2.09 7.63
C LEU A 73 2.04 3.46 7.89
N SER A 74 3.25 3.43 8.45
CA SER A 74 4.02 4.60 8.88
C SER A 74 5.32 4.78 8.12
N HIS A 75 5.45 4.13 6.96
CA HIS A 75 6.63 4.27 6.11
C HIS A 75 6.75 5.72 5.59
N PRO A 76 7.92 6.38 5.69
CA PRO A 76 8.08 7.79 5.30
C PRO A 76 7.81 8.02 3.82
N ASP A 77 8.15 7.06 2.96
CA ASP A 77 7.94 7.14 1.51
C ASP A 77 6.53 6.68 1.06
N MET A 78 5.61 6.47 2.00
CA MET A 78 4.24 6.06 1.73
C MET A 78 3.26 7.18 2.09
N HIS A 79 2.58 7.70 1.08
CA HIS A 79 1.62 8.79 1.25
C HIS A 79 0.20 8.30 0.95
N PHE A 80 -0.76 8.78 1.74
CA PHE A 80 -2.17 8.48 1.57
C PHE A 80 -2.92 9.75 1.21
N ALA A 81 -3.70 9.69 0.13
CA ALA A 81 -4.58 10.76 -0.28
C ALA A 81 -6.02 10.24 -0.28
N PHE A 82 -6.87 10.85 0.53
CA PHE A 82 -8.28 10.50 0.62
C PHE A 82 -9.11 11.75 0.93
N PRO A 83 -10.42 11.75 0.63
CA PRO A 83 -11.29 12.89 0.90
C PRO A 83 -11.34 13.19 2.40
N VAL A 84 -11.18 14.46 2.77
CA VAL A 84 -11.28 14.95 4.15
C VAL A 84 -12.16 16.19 4.22
N SER A 85 -12.74 16.44 5.40
CA SER A 85 -13.55 17.63 5.69
C SER A 85 -12.99 18.38 6.89
N ASN A 86 -13.14 19.71 6.92
CA ASN A 86 -12.82 20.51 8.11
C ASN A 86 -13.63 20.01 9.32
N SER A 87 -13.02 20.01 10.49
CA SER A 87 -13.63 19.58 11.76
C SER A 87 -13.26 20.55 12.88
N GLU A 88 -13.73 20.31 14.10
CA GLU A 88 -13.31 21.10 15.26
C GLU A 88 -11.79 21.02 15.50
N LYS A 89 -11.20 19.87 15.16
CA LYS A 89 -9.75 19.62 15.22
C LYS A 89 -9.00 20.44 14.16
N ILE A 90 -9.58 20.63 12.96
CA ILE A 90 -8.96 21.33 11.83
C ILE A 90 -9.94 22.29 11.17
N LYS A 91 -9.75 23.58 11.45
CA LYS A 91 -10.71 24.62 11.09
C LYS A 91 -10.66 25.09 9.63
N LYS A 92 -9.51 24.92 8.96
CA LYS A 92 -9.30 25.33 7.55
C LYS A 92 -8.29 24.42 6.87
N ASN A 93 -8.42 24.27 5.55
CA ASN A 93 -7.48 23.56 4.68
C ASN A 93 -7.11 22.17 5.21
N ALA A 94 -8.11 21.38 5.61
CA ALA A 94 -7.92 19.99 5.96
C ALA A 94 -7.27 19.21 4.79
N VAL A 95 -6.17 18.50 5.09
CA VAL A 95 -5.51 17.57 4.16
C VAL A 95 -5.43 16.18 4.82
N SER A 96 -5.33 15.13 4.00
CA SER A 96 -5.28 13.72 4.43
C SER A 96 -4.23 13.47 5.51
N ASP A 97 -3.07 14.11 5.39
CA ASP A 97 -1.95 13.95 6.34
C ASP A 97 -2.33 14.25 7.78
N HIS A 98 -3.25 15.18 8.00
CA HIS A 98 -3.69 15.53 9.35
C HIS A 98 -4.58 14.47 10.01
N TYR A 99 -5.14 13.54 9.23
CA TYR A 99 -6.03 12.45 9.68
C TYR A 99 -5.37 11.07 9.60
N MET A 100 -4.03 11.04 9.46
CA MET A 100 -3.28 9.79 9.37
C MET A 100 -3.34 8.94 10.63
N GLN A 101 -3.62 9.54 11.80
CA GLN A 101 -3.78 8.78 13.03
C GLN A 101 -5.04 7.91 12.97
N GLU A 102 -6.14 8.49 12.50
CA GLU A 102 -7.43 7.84 12.30
C GLU A 102 -7.40 6.82 11.15
N TRP A 103 -6.57 7.04 10.13
CA TRP A 103 -6.38 6.08 9.03
C TRP A 103 -5.59 4.82 9.43
N ARG A 104 -4.68 4.94 10.41
CA ARG A 104 -3.78 3.85 10.83
C ARG A 104 -4.36 2.95 11.92
N THR A 105 -5.45 3.37 12.57
CA THR A 105 -6.19 2.63 13.59
C THR A 105 -7.13 1.60 12.99
#